data_AF-A0ABC9ZJU9-F1
#
_entry.id   AF-A0ABC9ZJU9-F1
#
_cell.length_a   1.000
_cell.length_b   1.000
_cell.length_c   1.000
_cell.angle_alpha   90.00
_cell.angle_beta   90.00
_cell.angle_gamma   90.00
#
_symmetry.space_group_name_H-M   'P 1'
#
loop_
_entity.id
_entity.type
_entity.pdbx_description
1 polymer ?
#
loop_
_entity_poly.entity_id
_entity_poly.type
_entity_poly.pdbx_seq_one_letter_code
_entity_poly.pdbx_strand_id
1 'polypeptide(L)'
;MPGELLWRDMALLHHPGLTATNFGLGTLPARNAPQDGVLALLGGDWFARVLVLASALASAWGAAKWAHTPLAAAAAMACAVANPFVLERLLQGQWSLAVAAWLAPVLAWACLNRRRAASWLALWASSLTPTGGVFGVVIALVTGRFRLAAGGVLLWLPWLVPALSNNSAPGSAAAQVAAFAPRAEGFVGTGGALLGLGGIWSADAVPASRFALAGLAVAALAFMGSRHLEHACRRPLYLLAALGLGLACGAWLFPGALGWFIAHVPGAGLLRDASKLTLLAIPLYVAGLGALPNLPAAVGLLACLLQAPGAPRDVAVLAPRSEQPVVDQQLVDALNGRVAFFPDRPSLVSLRGGGVAVDPYSKALNKLESGELIVDGVVVDQAQPAYVAAHDAWQRRDMDALEELGVGAVVVDSRIVAETAAPAPAVPWALTTLWLLLASAAFPLARQAASRKPGQSSPTST
;
A
#
# COMPACT_ATOMS: atom_id res chain seq x y z
N MET A 1 -4.67 19.89 -10.43
CA MET A 1 -6.06 20.28 -10.09
C MET A 1 -6.11 20.55 -8.60
N PRO A 2 -6.69 21.67 -8.17
CA PRO A 2 -6.83 22.01 -6.74
C PRO A 2 -7.81 21.05 -6.04
N GLY A 3 -7.65 20.86 -4.73
CA GLY A 3 -8.53 20.03 -3.90
C GLY A 3 -7.83 18.83 -3.27
N GLU A 4 -8.44 18.30 -2.22
CA GLU A 4 -7.93 17.16 -1.45
C GLU A 4 -8.33 15.84 -2.11
N LEU A 5 -7.46 14.83 -2.01
CA LEU A 5 -7.75 13.48 -2.51
C LEU A 5 -8.33 12.66 -1.35
N LEU A 6 -9.66 12.57 -1.32
CA LEU A 6 -10.42 11.89 -0.28
C LEU A 6 -11.28 10.78 -0.90
N TRP A 7 -10.96 9.53 -0.62
CA TRP A 7 -11.72 8.37 -1.06
C TRP A 7 -11.33 7.10 -0.31
N ARG A 8 -12.26 6.51 0.44
CA ARG A 8 -12.10 5.28 1.23
C ARG A 8 -10.85 5.36 2.11
N ASP A 9 -9.84 4.50 1.88
CA ASP A 9 -8.61 4.49 2.67
C ASP A 9 -7.68 5.69 2.37
N MET A 10 -7.96 6.47 1.33
CA MET A 10 -7.17 7.64 0.93
C MET A 10 -7.69 8.91 1.58
N ALA A 11 -6.84 9.53 2.40
CA ALA A 11 -7.01 10.90 2.88
C ALA A 11 -5.68 11.65 2.71
N LEU A 12 -5.53 12.41 1.62
CA LEU A 12 -4.33 13.21 1.35
C LEU A 12 -4.65 14.69 1.48
N LEU A 13 -4.20 15.26 2.60
CA LEU A 13 -4.30 16.67 2.92
C LEU A 13 -3.17 17.47 2.25
N HIS A 14 -3.42 18.74 1.96
CA HIS A 14 -2.38 19.68 1.54
C HIS A 14 -1.34 19.90 2.64
N HIS A 15 -1.81 20.01 3.89
CA HIS A 15 -0.97 20.20 5.07
C HIS A 15 -1.30 19.16 6.15
N PRO A 16 -0.79 17.92 6.03
CA PRO A 16 -0.92 16.93 7.08
C PRO A 16 -0.20 17.38 8.35
N GLY A 17 -0.73 17.01 9.51
CA GLY A 17 -0.17 17.41 10.80
C GLY A 17 1.13 16.67 11.13
N LEU A 18 2.06 17.34 11.83
CA LEU A 18 3.21 16.70 12.47
C LEU A 18 2.75 16.08 13.79
N THR A 19 2.12 14.91 13.73
CA THR A 19 1.44 14.26 14.86
C THR A 19 2.11 12.95 15.21
N ALA A 20 2.06 12.51 16.48
CA ALA A 20 2.65 11.24 16.91
C ALA A 20 2.07 10.06 16.10
N THR A 21 0.76 10.09 15.83
CA THR A 21 0.05 9.09 15.02
C THR A 21 0.60 8.99 13.58
N ASN A 22 0.89 10.10 12.90
CA ASN A 22 1.42 10.09 11.53
C ASN A 22 2.83 9.47 11.45
N PHE A 23 3.59 9.48 12.54
CA PHE A 23 4.91 8.85 12.64
C PHE A 23 4.86 7.46 13.31
N GLY A 24 3.66 6.90 13.51
CA GLY A 24 3.46 5.53 13.98
C GLY A 24 3.25 5.36 15.48
N LEU A 25 3.37 6.42 16.30
CA LEU A 25 3.10 6.39 17.74
C LEU A 25 1.66 6.83 18.05
N GLY A 26 0.70 5.98 17.69
CA GLY A 26 -0.70 6.10 18.08
C GLY A 26 -1.25 4.78 18.64
N THR A 27 -2.53 4.76 18.99
CA THR A 27 -3.22 3.56 19.53
C THR A 27 -3.47 2.48 18.47
N LEU A 28 -3.41 2.83 17.18
CA LEU A 28 -3.61 1.91 16.07
C LEU A 28 -2.29 1.30 15.57
N PRO A 29 -2.33 0.14 14.89
CA PRO A 29 -1.15 -0.40 14.22
C PRO A 29 -0.53 0.61 13.25
N ALA A 30 0.80 0.76 13.29
CA ALA A 30 1.57 1.73 12.51
C ALA A 30 1.69 1.39 11.00
N ARG A 31 0.56 1.00 10.37
CA ARG A 31 0.50 0.56 8.97
C ARG A 31 0.75 1.68 7.95
N ASN A 32 0.64 2.94 8.39
CA ASN A 32 0.90 4.11 7.55
C ASN A 32 2.27 4.74 7.84
N ALA A 33 3.13 4.16 8.68
CA ALA A 33 4.50 4.63 8.81
C ALA A 33 5.38 3.91 7.76
N PRO A 34 6.30 4.60 7.05
CA PRO A 34 6.59 6.04 7.11
C PRO A 34 5.69 6.93 6.24
N GLN A 35 4.72 6.37 5.49
CA GLN A 35 3.85 7.10 4.57
C GLN A 35 3.35 8.46 5.11
N ASP A 36 2.59 8.45 6.21
CA ASP A 36 1.92 9.67 6.70
C ASP A 36 2.94 10.68 7.26
N GLY A 37 4.00 10.21 7.94
CA GLY A 37 5.10 11.05 8.41
C GLY A 37 5.87 11.70 7.26
N VAL A 38 6.11 10.99 6.15
CA VAL A 38 6.75 11.56 4.95
C VAL A 38 5.85 12.61 4.32
N LEU A 39 4.54 12.37 4.24
CA LEU A 39 3.59 13.37 3.75
C LEU A 39 3.59 14.62 4.62
N ALA A 40 3.62 14.46 5.95
CA ALA A 40 3.72 15.59 6.87
C ALA A 40 5.03 16.39 6.70
N LEU A 41 6.15 15.73 6.37
CA LEU A 41 7.45 16.38 6.18
C LEU A 41 7.65 17.03 4.79
N LEU A 42 7.11 16.42 3.73
CA LEU A 42 7.47 16.76 2.33
C LEU A 42 6.37 17.46 1.52
N GLY A 43 5.30 17.92 2.17
CA GLY A 43 4.26 18.73 1.52
C GLY A 43 3.05 17.93 1.02
N GLY A 44 2.62 16.95 1.80
CA GLY A 44 1.29 16.37 1.73
C GLY A 44 0.94 15.73 0.39
N ASP A 45 -0.27 16.04 -0.08
CA ASP A 45 -0.83 15.49 -1.32
C ASP A 45 0.04 15.74 -2.56
N TRP A 46 0.80 16.84 -2.62
CA TRP A 46 1.67 17.12 -3.75
C TRP A 46 2.78 16.06 -3.88
N PHE A 47 3.43 15.71 -2.77
CA PHE A 47 4.42 14.64 -2.76
C PHE A 47 3.80 13.31 -3.20
N ALA A 48 2.60 12.98 -2.70
CA ALA A 48 1.89 11.77 -3.11
C ALA A 48 1.61 11.74 -4.62
N ARG A 49 1.13 12.85 -5.20
CA ARG A 49 0.86 12.96 -6.65
C ARG A 49 2.11 12.74 -7.48
N VAL A 50 3.22 13.37 -7.11
CA VAL A 50 4.52 13.19 -7.80
C VAL A 50 4.96 11.74 -7.71
N LEU A 51 4.87 11.12 -6.54
CA LEU A 51 5.29 9.73 -6.34
C LEU A 51 4.42 8.75 -7.14
N VAL A 52 3.10 8.90 -7.10
CA VAL A 52 2.14 8.11 -7.89
C VAL A 52 2.47 8.19 -9.38
N LEU A 53 2.62 9.41 -9.90
CA LEU A 53 2.93 9.63 -11.32
C LEU A 53 4.31 9.06 -11.69
N ALA A 54 5.34 9.33 -10.88
CA ALA A 54 6.70 8.88 -11.13
C ALA A 54 6.79 7.34 -11.09
N SER A 55 6.11 6.68 -10.17
CA SER A 55 6.07 5.23 -10.06
C SER A 55 5.33 4.58 -11.23
N ALA A 56 4.18 5.13 -11.66
CA ALA A 56 3.47 4.65 -12.84
C ALA A 56 4.32 4.80 -14.12
N LEU A 57 4.97 5.94 -14.31
CA LEU A 57 5.89 6.18 -15.44
C LEU A 57 7.12 5.26 -15.39
N ALA A 58 7.70 5.06 -14.21
CA ALA A 58 8.82 4.13 -14.02
C ALA A 58 8.40 2.69 -14.34
N SER A 59 7.17 2.31 -13.99
CA SER A 59 6.60 1.00 -14.31
C SER A 59 6.44 0.81 -15.82
N ALA A 60 5.86 1.78 -16.52
CA ALA A 60 5.75 1.76 -17.97
C ALA A 60 7.12 1.69 -18.66
N TRP A 61 8.09 2.50 -18.21
CA TRP A 61 9.46 2.46 -18.70
C TRP A 61 10.12 1.10 -18.44
N GLY A 62 9.99 0.56 -17.22
CA GLY A 62 10.51 -0.75 -16.85
C GLY A 62 9.89 -1.88 -17.67
N ALA A 63 8.59 -1.80 -17.95
CA ALA A 63 7.87 -2.73 -18.82
C ALA A 63 8.42 -2.70 -20.25
N ALA A 64 8.65 -1.51 -20.81
CA ALA A 64 9.26 -1.38 -22.13
C ALA A 64 10.68 -1.97 -22.19
N LYS A 65 11.43 -2.00 -21.08
CA LYS A 65 12.75 -2.64 -21.01
C LYS A 65 12.71 -4.16 -21.04
N TRP A 66 11.57 -4.78 -20.77
CA TRP A 66 11.36 -6.22 -20.94
C TRP A 66 10.98 -6.60 -22.37
N ALA A 67 10.64 -5.62 -23.21
CA ALA A 67 9.99 -5.88 -24.48
C ALA A 67 10.97 -6.24 -25.60
N HIS A 68 10.63 -7.28 -26.37
CA HIS A 68 11.38 -7.66 -27.58
C HIS A 68 10.91 -6.89 -28.83
N THR A 69 9.67 -6.39 -28.83
CA THR A 69 9.08 -5.62 -29.94
C THR A 69 8.28 -4.42 -29.42
N PRO A 70 8.03 -3.39 -30.26
CA PRO A 70 7.22 -2.23 -29.86
C PRO A 70 5.80 -2.61 -29.41
N LEU A 71 5.22 -3.64 -30.03
CA LEU A 71 3.87 -4.10 -29.69
C LEU A 71 3.84 -4.87 -28.37
N ALA A 72 4.87 -5.68 -28.11
CA ALA A 72 5.06 -6.31 -26.81
C ALA A 72 5.30 -5.26 -25.70
N ALA A 73 6.00 -4.16 -26.03
CA ALA A 73 6.18 -3.04 -25.11
C ALA A 73 4.83 -2.40 -24.75
N ALA A 74 3.96 -2.15 -25.73
CA ALA A 74 2.63 -1.61 -25.48
C ALA A 74 1.79 -2.53 -24.57
N ALA A 75 1.77 -3.84 -24.83
CA ALA A 75 1.07 -4.82 -24.00
C ALA A 75 1.62 -4.86 -22.56
N ALA A 76 2.95 -4.92 -22.41
CA ALA A 76 3.60 -4.92 -21.11
C ALA A 76 3.36 -3.62 -20.34
N MET A 77 3.39 -2.46 -21.00
CA MET A 77 3.10 -1.16 -20.40
C MET A 77 1.65 -1.07 -19.92
N ALA A 78 0.68 -1.52 -20.74
CA ALA A 78 -0.73 -1.54 -20.37
C ALA A 78 -0.97 -2.42 -19.12
N CYS A 79 -0.36 -3.62 -19.09
CA CYS A 79 -0.40 -4.50 -17.92
C CYS A 79 0.28 -3.87 -16.70
N ALA A 80 1.47 -3.28 -16.88
CA ALA A 80 2.22 -2.70 -15.76
C ALA A 80 1.47 -1.55 -15.08
N VAL A 81 0.83 -0.68 -15.85
CA VAL A 81 0.18 0.53 -15.34
C VAL A 81 -1.25 0.27 -14.85
N ALA A 82 -2.04 -0.52 -15.58
CA ALA A 82 -3.49 -0.58 -15.41
C ALA A 82 -4.05 -2.01 -15.26
N ASN A 83 -3.27 -2.94 -14.69
CA ASN A 83 -3.82 -4.26 -14.32
C ASN A 83 -4.87 -4.15 -13.18
N PRO A 84 -5.72 -5.17 -13.00
CA PRO A 84 -6.78 -5.17 -11.99
C PRO A 84 -6.28 -4.88 -10.57
N PHE A 85 -5.13 -5.43 -10.16
CA PHE A 85 -4.54 -5.17 -8.84
C PHE A 85 -4.41 -3.68 -8.59
N VAL A 86 -3.77 -2.96 -9.52
CA VAL A 86 -3.51 -1.52 -9.38
C VAL A 86 -4.82 -0.75 -9.33
N LEU A 87 -5.76 -1.04 -10.24
CA LEU A 87 -7.05 -0.34 -10.30
C LEU A 87 -7.85 -0.54 -9.02
N GLU A 88 -7.95 -1.78 -8.54
CA GLU A 88 -8.65 -2.12 -7.30
C GLU A 88 -8.00 -1.46 -6.07
N ARG A 89 -6.66 -1.42 -6.01
CA ARG A 89 -5.94 -0.72 -4.93
C ARG A 89 -6.18 0.79 -4.95
N LEU A 90 -6.17 1.41 -6.12
CA LEU A 90 -6.48 2.84 -6.26
C LEU A 90 -7.93 3.13 -5.85
N LEU A 91 -8.89 2.32 -6.32
CA LEU A 91 -10.30 2.46 -5.98
C LEU A 91 -10.60 2.18 -4.51
N GLN A 92 -9.80 1.37 -3.83
CA GLN A 92 -9.88 1.18 -2.37
C GLN A 92 -9.23 2.35 -1.59
N GLY A 93 -8.46 3.21 -2.24
CA GLY A 93 -7.71 4.30 -1.60
C GLY A 93 -6.29 3.91 -1.13
N GLN A 94 -5.82 2.71 -1.49
CA GLN A 94 -4.51 2.17 -1.11
C GLN A 94 -3.42 2.57 -2.12
N TRP A 95 -3.29 3.87 -2.37
CA TRP A 95 -2.42 4.45 -3.40
C TRP A 95 -0.94 4.10 -3.25
N SER A 96 -0.44 4.00 -2.02
CA SER A 96 0.95 3.65 -1.72
C SER A 96 1.25 2.17 -1.95
N LEU A 97 0.25 1.30 -1.83
CA LEU A 97 0.35 -0.11 -2.24
C LEU A 97 0.31 -0.24 -3.77
N ALA A 98 -0.45 0.63 -4.47
CA ALA A 98 -0.37 0.75 -5.93
C ALA A 98 1.03 1.21 -6.38
N VAL A 99 1.66 2.15 -5.67
CA VAL A 99 3.08 2.53 -5.86
C VAL A 99 4.01 1.33 -5.75
N ALA A 100 3.86 0.51 -4.70
CA ALA A 100 4.66 -0.71 -4.56
C ALA A 100 4.44 -1.71 -5.71
N ALA A 101 3.20 -1.85 -6.20
CA ALA A 101 2.87 -2.71 -7.34
C ALA A 101 3.48 -2.21 -8.65
N TRP A 102 3.45 -0.90 -8.92
CA TRP A 102 4.13 -0.30 -10.07
C TRP A 102 5.64 -0.48 -10.02
N LEU A 103 6.24 -0.39 -8.83
CA LEU A 103 7.68 -0.52 -8.64
C LEU A 103 8.17 -1.97 -8.61
N ALA A 104 7.30 -2.96 -8.37
CA ALA A 104 7.67 -4.38 -8.36
C ALA A 104 8.35 -4.86 -9.68
N PRO A 105 7.78 -4.64 -10.88
CA PRO A 105 8.44 -5.01 -12.13
C PRO A 105 9.73 -4.21 -12.38
N VAL A 106 9.79 -2.94 -11.94
CA VAL A 106 10.98 -2.09 -12.03
C VAL A 106 12.12 -2.64 -11.16
N LEU A 107 11.81 -3.01 -9.92
CA LEU A 107 12.73 -3.58 -8.96
C LEU A 107 13.26 -4.93 -9.46
N ALA A 108 12.37 -5.81 -9.91
CA ALA A 108 12.75 -7.11 -10.47
C ALA A 108 13.68 -6.96 -11.68
N TRP A 109 13.35 -6.05 -12.61
CA TRP A 109 14.21 -5.74 -13.77
C TRP A 109 15.56 -5.19 -13.35
N ALA A 110 15.58 -4.18 -12.48
CA ALA A 110 16.80 -3.53 -12.01
C ALA A 110 17.70 -4.52 -11.27
N CYS A 111 17.10 -5.39 -10.45
CA CYS A 111 17.79 -6.49 -9.83
C CYS A 111 18.37 -7.39 -10.90
N LEU A 112 17.59 -8.04 -11.76
CA LEU A 112 18.12 -8.99 -12.74
C LEU A 112 19.22 -8.38 -13.65
N ASN A 113 19.12 -7.09 -13.98
CA ASN A 113 20.10 -6.34 -14.78
C ASN A 113 21.23 -5.66 -13.99
N ARG A 114 21.38 -5.95 -12.69
CA ARG A 114 22.48 -5.44 -11.83
C ARG A 114 22.53 -3.91 -11.69
N ARG A 115 21.38 -3.22 -11.82
CA ARG A 115 21.24 -1.77 -11.68
C ARG A 115 21.06 -1.35 -10.22
N ARG A 116 22.15 -1.35 -9.45
CA ARG A 116 22.14 -1.15 -7.97
C ARG A 116 21.34 0.08 -7.51
N ALA A 117 21.58 1.25 -8.12
CA ALA A 117 20.91 2.48 -7.72
C ALA A 117 19.39 2.42 -7.98
N ALA A 118 18.98 1.93 -9.16
CA ALA A 118 17.56 1.75 -9.48
C ALA A 118 16.89 0.70 -8.59
N SER A 119 17.59 -0.41 -8.28
CA SER A 119 17.08 -1.41 -7.34
C SER A 119 16.88 -0.84 -5.94
N TRP A 120 17.82 -0.02 -5.45
CA TRP A 120 17.69 0.62 -4.14
C TRP A 120 16.55 1.64 -4.11
N LEU A 121 16.45 2.52 -5.10
CA LEU A 121 15.38 3.51 -5.17
C LEU A 121 13.99 2.87 -5.28
N ALA A 122 13.85 1.81 -6.09
CA ALA A 122 12.58 1.09 -6.20
C ALA A 122 12.22 0.37 -4.89
N LEU A 123 13.19 -0.26 -4.22
CA LEU A 123 12.98 -0.89 -2.91
C LEU A 123 12.61 0.14 -1.83
N TRP A 124 13.33 1.25 -1.78
CA TRP A 124 13.07 2.37 -0.89
C TRP A 124 11.66 2.91 -1.10
N ALA A 125 11.29 3.31 -2.33
CA ALA A 125 9.97 3.86 -2.59
C ALA A 125 8.84 2.83 -2.35
N SER A 126 9.04 1.54 -2.66
CA SER A 126 8.08 0.49 -2.31
C SER A 126 7.87 0.34 -0.80
N SER A 127 8.88 0.64 0.01
CA SER A 127 8.81 0.55 1.47
C SER A 127 8.03 1.66 2.17
N LEU A 128 7.36 2.52 1.39
CA LEU A 128 6.39 3.49 1.92
C LEU A 128 5.25 2.79 2.68
N THR A 129 4.97 1.52 2.35
CA THR A 129 4.06 0.65 3.11
C THR A 129 4.80 -0.57 3.67
N PRO A 130 4.33 -1.15 4.80
CA PRO A 130 4.89 -2.40 5.32
C PRO A 130 4.89 -3.53 4.27
N THR A 131 3.77 -3.71 3.55
CA THR A 131 3.66 -4.76 2.53
C THR A 131 4.62 -4.53 1.37
N GLY A 132 4.73 -3.31 0.85
CA GLY A 132 5.66 -3.01 -0.24
C GLY A 132 7.13 -3.14 0.19
N GLY A 133 7.46 -2.80 1.44
CA GLY A 133 8.81 -3.00 2.01
C GLY A 133 9.18 -4.48 2.14
N VAL A 134 8.27 -5.30 2.65
CA VAL A 134 8.48 -6.76 2.75
C VAL A 134 8.61 -7.39 1.37
N PHE A 135 7.71 -7.06 0.44
CA PHE A 135 7.74 -7.62 -0.91
C PHE A 135 8.95 -7.16 -1.71
N GLY A 136 9.40 -5.91 -1.52
CA GLY A 136 10.64 -5.44 -2.12
C GLY A 136 11.85 -6.26 -1.66
N VAL A 137 11.95 -6.58 -0.37
CA VAL A 137 13.00 -7.46 0.18
C VAL A 137 12.88 -8.88 -0.40
N VAL A 138 11.67 -9.43 -0.49
CA VAL A 138 11.43 -10.76 -1.12
C VAL A 138 11.89 -10.76 -2.58
N ILE A 139 11.53 -9.75 -3.37
CA ILE A 139 11.98 -9.60 -4.76
C ILE A 139 13.51 -9.53 -4.82
N ALA A 140 14.15 -8.76 -3.95
CA ALA A 140 15.61 -8.68 -3.87
C ALA A 140 16.25 -10.04 -3.52
N LEU A 141 15.69 -10.79 -2.57
CA LEU A 141 16.20 -12.11 -2.19
C LEU A 141 16.06 -13.12 -3.33
N VAL A 142 14.87 -13.25 -3.92
CA VAL A 142 14.59 -14.22 -4.98
C VAL A 142 15.40 -13.93 -6.25
N THR A 143 15.71 -12.66 -6.52
CA THR A 143 16.61 -12.26 -7.62
C THR A 143 18.11 -12.32 -7.28
N GLY A 144 18.47 -12.89 -6.12
CA GLY A 144 19.85 -13.15 -5.70
C GLY A 144 20.61 -11.93 -5.18
N ARG A 145 19.90 -10.90 -4.67
CA ARG A 145 20.47 -9.62 -4.18
C ARG A 145 20.41 -9.50 -2.68
N PHE A 146 21.07 -10.41 -2.00
CA PHE A 146 21.15 -10.49 -0.54
C PHE A 146 21.62 -9.19 0.13
N ARG A 147 22.63 -8.49 -0.42
CA ARG A 147 23.08 -7.20 0.15
C ARG A 147 22.01 -6.11 0.06
N LEU A 148 21.26 -6.10 -1.04
CA LEU A 148 20.14 -5.15 -1.22
C LEU A 148 19.01 -5.49 -0.25
N ALA A 149 18.67 -6.78 -0.14
CA ALA A 149 17.66 -7.28 0.79
C ALA A 149 18.02 -6.94 2.25
N ALA A 150 19.26 -7.19 2.67
CA ALA A 150 19.74 -6.87 4.01
C ALA A 150 19.64 -5.38 4.32
N GLY A 151 20.05 -4.51 3.38
CA GLY A 151 19.85 -3.07 3.52
C GLY A 151 18.37 -2.66 3.56
N GLY A 152 17.53 -3.38 2.81
CA GLY A 152 16.08 -3.16 2.76
C GLY A 152 15.35 -3.40 4.07
N VAL A 153 15.87 -4.28 4.93
CA VAL A 153 15.28 -4.52 6.27
C VAL A 153 15.33 -3.25 7.13
N LEU A 154 16.33 -2.38 6.95
CA LEU A 154 16.42 -1.09 7.66
C LEU A 154 15.26 -0.16 7.31
N LEU A 155 14.66 -0.33 6.13
CA LEU A 155 13.52 0.47 5.70
C LEU A 155 12.23 0.10 6.46
N TRP A 156 12.24 -0.98 7.23
CA TRP A 156 11.09 -1.42 8.02
C TRP A 156 10.99 -0.72 9.36
N LEU A 157 12.08 -0.11 9.84
CA LEU A 157 12.15 0.51 11.16
C LEU A 157 10.98 1.47 11.47
N PRO A 158 10.52 2.34 10.54
CA PRO A 158 9.45 3.29 10.84
C PRO A 158 8.11 2.65 11.26
N TRP A 159 7.79 1.46 10.75
CA TRP A 159 6.56 0.74 11.14
C TRP A 159 6.83 -0.42 12.09
N LEU A 160 8.01 -1.04 12.02
CA LEU A 160 8.37 -2.18 12.84
C LEU A 160 8.57 -1.78 14.30
N VAL A 161 9.30 -0.67 14.56
CA VAL A 161 9.56 -0.22 15.93
C VAL A 161 8.25 0.11 16.66
N PRO A 162 7.32 0.91 16.08
CA PRO A 162 6.03 1.15 16.75
C PRO A 162 5.14 -0.09 16.83
N ALA A 163 5.23 -1.02 15.87
CA ALA A 163 4.48 -2.27 15.94
C ALA A 163 4.92 -3.18 17.11
N LEU A 164 6.17 -3.07 17.56
CA LEU A 164 6.67 -3.80 18.73
C LEU A 164 6.21 -3.18 20.05
N SER A 165 5.87 -1.89 20.08
CA SER A 165 5.38 -1.19 21.27
C SER A 165 3.85 -1.22 21.40
N ASN A 166 3.13 -1.43 20.29
CA ASN A 166 1.67 -1.41 20.29
C ASN A 166 1.08 -2.80 20.57
N ASN A 167 0.38 -2.91 21.70
CA ASN A 167 -0.49 -4.06 21.97
C ASN A 167 -1.72 -3.93 21.07
N SER A 168 -1.80 -4.75 20.02
CA SER A 168 -2.96 -4.75 19.12
C SER A 168 -4.22 -5.15 19.88
N ALA A 169 -5.32 -4.43 19.66
CA ALA A 169 -6.61 -4.79 20.25
C ALA A 169 -7.01 -6.24 19.92
N PRO A 170 -7.68 -6.94 20.86
CA PRO A 170 -8.24 -8.25 20.61
C PRO A 170 -9.20 -8.23 19.42
N GLY A 171 -9.07 -9.17 18.50
CA GLY A 171 -10.00 -9.34 17.38
C GLY A 171 -10.13 -10.80 17.00
N SER A 172 -11.27 -11.20 16.46
CA SER A 172 -11.45 -12.55 15.97
C SER A 172 -10.63 -12.72 14.69
N ALA A 173 -9.52 -13.45 14.77
CA ALA A 173 -8.69 -13.75 13.59
C ALA A 173 -9.52 -14.45 12.50
N ALA A 174 -10.52 -15.25 12.88
CA ALA A 174 -11.45 -15.87 11.95
C ALA A 174 -12.33 -14.83 11.23
N ALA A 175 -12.87 -13.84 11.95
CA ALA A 175 -13.65 -12.76 11.35
C ALA A 175 -12.81 -11.90 10.40
N GLN A 176 -11.57 -11.59 10.77
CA GLN A 176 -10.61 -10.90 9.90
C GLN A 176 -10.34 -11.67 8.62
N VAL A 177 -10.01 -12.96 8.71
CA VAL A 177 -9.75 -13.77 7.52
C VAL A 177 -10.97 -13.85 6.61
N ALA A 178 -12.17 -14.02 7.18
CA ALA A 178 -13.40 -14.08 6.40
C ALA A 178 -13.69 -12.75 5.68
N ALA A 179 -13.58 -11.62 6.39
CA ALA A 179 -13.88 -10.29 5.84
C ALA A 179 -12.89 -9.84 4.76
N PHE A 180 -11.62 -10.27 4.86
CA PHE A 180 -10.56 -9.92 3.91
C PHE A 180 -10.27 -11.04 2.88
N ALA A 181 -11.12 -12.06 2.81
CA ALA A 181 -10.98 -13.16 1.86
C ALA A 181 -11.06 -12.66 0.41
N PRO A 182 -10.24 -13.19 -0.52
CA PRO A 182 -10.34 -12.82 -1.92
C PRO A 182 -11.71 -13.15 -2.51
N ARG A 183 -12.27 -12.21 -3.26
CA ARG A 183 -13.61 -12.37 -3.83
C ARG A 183 -13.58 -13.13 -5.15
N ALA A 184 -14.65 -13.88 -5.37
CA ALA A 184 -14.94 -14.46 -6.67
C ALA A 184 -15.37 -13.36 -7.65
N GLU A 185 -14.86 -13.43 -8.89
CA GLU A 185 -15.34 -12.62 -9.99
C GLU A 185 -16.20 -13.47 -10.95
N GLY A 186 -17.11 -12.79 -11.67
CA GLY A 186 -18.00 -13.44 -12.63
C GLY A 186 -17.24 -14.30 -13.65
N PHE A 187 -17.76 -15.49 -13.93
CA PHE A 187 -17.23 -16.49 -14.88
C PHE A 187 -15.88 -17.13 -14.54
N VAL A 188 -15.12 -16.61 -13.57
CA VAL A 188 -13.76 -17.09 -13.27
C VAL A 188 -13.57 -17.60 -11.83
N GLY A 189 -14.51 -17.29 -10.93
CA GLY A 189 -14.42 -17.66 -9.51
C GLY A 189 -13.26 -16.96 -8.79
N THR A 190 -12.99 -17.33 -7.54
CA THR A 190 -11.91 -16.70 -6.75
C THR A 190 -10.52 -17.03 -7.28
N GLY A 191 -10.27 -18.29 -7.64
CA GLY A 191 -8.98 -18.70 -8.18
C GLY A 191 -8.65 -17.98 -9.50
N GLY A 192 -9.65 -17.81 -10.37
CA GLY A 192 -9.47 -17.06 -11.61
C GLY A 192 -9.35 -15.55 -11.40
N ALA A 193 -10.04 -14.98 -10.41
CA ALA A 193 -9.86 -13.57 -10.02
C ALA A 193 -8.42 -13.31 -9.55
N LEU A 194 -7.89 -14.15 -8.66
CA LEU A 194 -6.50 -14.08 -8.19
C LEU A 194 -5.48 -14.25 -9.33
N LEU A 195 -5.72 -15.20 -10.24
CA LEU A 195 -4.88 -15.39 -11.43
C LEU A 195 -4.96 -14.18 -12.37
N GLY A 196 -6.11 -13.53 -12.46
CA GLY A 196 -6.28 -12.26 -13.17
C GLY A 196 -5.74 -11.03 -12.43
N LEU A 197 -5.05 -11.20 -11.30
CA LEU A 197 -4.56 -10.14 -10.41
C LEU A 197 -5.66 -9.28 -9.74
N GLY A 198 -6.92 -9.70 -9.80
CA GLY A 198 -8.04 -9.05 -9.12
C GLY A 198 -8.42 -9.75 -7.83
N GLY A 199 -9.69 -9.65 -7.47
CA GLY A 199 -10.26 -10.34 -6.32
C GLY A 199 -10.08 -9.61 -5.00
N ILE A 200 -10.02 -8.28 -5.02
CA ILE A 200 -10.13 -7.46 -3.80
C ILE A 200 -11.35 -7.88 -2.95
N TRP A 201 -11.16 -7.88 -1.64
CA TRP A 201 -12.19 -8.25 -0.66
C TRP A 201 -13.39 -7.28 -0.65
N SER A 202 -13.23 -6.07 -1.16
CA SER A 202 -14.28 -5.05 -1.16
C SER A 202 -14.93 -4.88 -2.53
N ALA A 203 -16.24 -5.16 -2.64
CA ALA A 203 -16.98 -5.06 -3.91
C ALA A 203 -16.92 -3.68 -4.53
N ASP A 204 -17.05 -2.64 -3.71
CA ASP A 204 -17.09 -1.24 -4.15
C ASP A 204 -15.76 -0.76 -4.75
N ALA A 205 -14.67 -1.51 -4.53
CA ALA A 205 -13.37 -1.20 -5.10
C ALA A 205 -13.09 -1.95 -6.40
N VAL A 206 -14.01 -2.80 -6.86
CA VAL A 206 -13.92 -3.44 -8.18
C VAL A 206 -14.37 -2.42 -9.24
N PRO A 207 -13.58 -2.20 -10.32
CA PRO A 207 -13.99 -1.32 -11.40
C PRO A 207 -15.35 -1.72 -11.98
N ALA A 208 -16.26 -0.77 -12.20
CA ALA A 208 -17.59 -1.08 -12.74
C ALA A 208 -17.52 -1.72 -14.14
N SER A 209 -16.48 -1.40 -14.92
CA SER A 209 -16.23 -1.98 -16.24
C SER A 209 -15.46 -3.30 -16.22
N ARG A 210 -15.19 -3.89 -15.05
CA ARG A 210 -14.35 -5.09 -14.89
C ARG A 210 -14.83 -6.26 -15.76
N PHE A 211 -13.92 -6.83 -16.55
CA PHE A 211 -14.16 -8.07 -17.30
C PHE A 211 -13.11 -9.14 -16.98
N ALA A 212 -13.48 -10.08 -16.11
CA ALA A 212 -12.55 -11.01 -15.48
C ALA A 212 -11.89 -12.02 -16.42
N LEU A 213 -12.61 -12.48 -17.45
CA LEU A 213 -12.08 -13.41 -18.46
C LEU A 213 -10.88 -12.82 -19.22
N ALA A 214 -10.85 -11.50 -19.46
CA ALA A 214 -9.69 -10.86 -20.06
C ALA A 214 -8.44 -10.94 -19.16
N GLY A 215 -8.61 -10.97 -17.83
CA GLY A 215 -7.51 -11.19 -16.89
C GLY A 215 -6.90 -12.58 -17.00
N LEU A 216 -7.73 -13.61 -17.22
CA LEU A 216 -7.23 -14.96 -17.52
C LEU A 216 -6.48 -15.04 -18.85
N ALA A 217 -6.97 -14.32 -19.88
CA ALA A 217 -6.27 -14.24 -21.15
C ALA A 217 -4.90 -13.56 -20.98
N VAL A 218 -4.83 -12.46 -20.22
CA VAL A 218 -3.57 -11.80 -19.86
C VAL A 218 -2.62 -12.75 -19.13
N ALA A 219 -3.11 -13.49 -18.13
CA ALA A 219 -2.32 -14.49 -17.42
C ALA A 219 -1.76 -15.55 -18.38
N ALA A 220 -2.61 -16.17 -19.20
CA ALA A 220 -2.20 -17.20 -20.15
C ALA A 220 -1.12 -16.69 -21.13
N LEU A 221 -1.30 -15.49 -21.67
CA LEU A 221 -0.35 -14.86 -22.59
C LEU A 221 0.97 -14.49 -21.88
N ALA A 222 0.92 -14.00 -20.64
CA ALA A 222 2.10 -13.76 -19.84
C ALA A 222 2.90 -15.04 -19.58
N PHE A 223 2.24 -16.13 -19.17
CA PHE A 223 2.90 -17.42 -18.96
C PHE A 223 3.48 -17.98 -20.26
N MET A 224 2.76 -17.87 -21.39
CA MET A 224 3.26 -18.24 -22.71
C MET A 224 4.51 -17.45 -23.08
N GLY A 225 4.45 -16.11 -22.98
CA GLY A 225 5.55 -15.22 -23.30
C GLY A 225 6.78 -15.41 -22.41
N SER A 226 6.55 -15.71 -21.12
CA SER A 226 7.62 -15.98 -20.15
C SER A 226 8.51 -17.16 -20.53
N ARG A 227 8.03 -18.08 -21.39
CA ARG A 227 8.83 -19.19 -21.91
C ARG A 227 9.98 -18.72 -22.80
N HIS A 228 9.83 -17.56 -23.43
CA HIS A 228 10.86 -16.91 -24.26
C HIS A 228 11.89 -16.12 -23.44
N LEU A 229 11.68 -15.95 -22.13
CA LEU A 229 12.67 -15.34 -21.26
C LEU A 229 13.85 -16.29 -21.04
N GLU A 230 15.04 -15.70 -20.96
CA GLU A 230 16.23 -16.41 -20.50
C GLU A 230 15.98 -17.06 -19.15
N HIS A 231 16.50 -18.27 -18.97
CA HIS A 231 16.25 -19.07 -17.79
C HIS A 231 16.67 -18.38 -16.47
N ALA A 232 17.74 -17.58 -16.49
CA ALA A 232 18.20 -16.79 -15.36
C ALA A 232 17.22 -15.70 -14.93
N CYS A 233 16.44 -15.14 -15.87
CA CYS A 233 15.36 -14.20 -15.59
C CYS A 233 14.06 -14.92 -15.25
N ARG A 234 13.75 -15.99 -15.99
CA ARG A 234 12.50 -16.76 -15.87
C ARG A 234 12.34 -17.40 -14.49
N ARG A 235 13.35 -18.10 -13.98
CA ARG A 235 13.30 -18.80 -12.69
C ARG A 235 12.84 -17.90 -11.52
N PRO A 236 13.50 -16.77 -11.21
CA PRO A 236 13.11 -15.93 -10.09
C PRO A 236 11.72 -15.32 -10.27
N LEU A 237 11.32 -14.95 -11.50
CA LEU A 237 9.98 -14.42 -11.76
C LEU A 237 8.88 -15.47 -11.52
N TYR A 238 9.11 -16.72 -11.93
CA TYR A 238 8.21 -17.83 -11.60
C TYR A 238 8.14 -18.11 -10.10
N LEU A 239 9.26 -18.06 -9.38
CA LEU A 239 9.27 -18.23 -7.92
C LEU A 239 8.45 -17.13 -7.23
N LEU A 240 8.58 -15.87 -7.65
CA LEU A 240 7.78 -14.77 -7.12
C LEU A 240 6.29 -14.94 -7.42
N ALA A 241 5.93 -15.32 -8.64
CA ALA A 241 4.54 -15.57 -9.03
C ALA A 241 3.94 -16.77 -8.27
N ALA A 242 4.68 -17.86 -8.14
CA ALA A 242 4.27 -19.04 -7.38
C ALA A 242 4.11 -18.71 -5.89
N LEU A 243 5.00 -17.92 -5.31
CA LEU A 243 4.90 -17.46 -3.94
C LEU A 243 3.67 -16.55 -3.74
N GLY A 244 3.49 -15.54 -4.59
CA GLY A 244 2.36 -14.60 -4.48
C GLY A 244 1.00 -15.25 -4.69
N LEU A 245 0.81 -15.92 -5.82
CA LEU A 245 -0.44 -16.60 -6.16
C LEU A 245 -0.69 -17.80 -5.26
N GLY A 246 0.35 -18.58 -4.94
CA GLY A 246 0.25 -19.74 -4.07
C GLY A 246 -0.15 -19.37 -2.65
N LEU A 247 0.44 -18.31 -2.08
CA LEU A 247 0.04 -17.83 -0.75
C LEU A 247 -1.37 -17.22 -0.78
N ALA A 248 -1.75 -16.50 -1.84
CA ALA A 248 -3.10 -15.95 -1.97
C ALA A 248 -4.17 -17.06 -2.04
N CYS A 249 -3.94 -18.07 -2.89
CA CYS A 249 -4.80 -19.23 -2.99
C CYS A 249 -4.81 -20.06 -1.71
N GLY A 250 -3.66 -20.24 -1.05
CA GLY A 250 -3.56 -20.96 0.22
C GLY A 250 -4.34 -20.27 1.35
N ALA A 251 -4.24 -18.94 1.45
CA ALA A 251 -5.04 -18.14 2.37
C ALA A 251 -6.54 -18.29 2.14
N TRP A 252 -6.96 -18.34 0.86
CA TRP A 252 -8.36 -18.55 0.48
C TRP A 252 -8.86 -19.98 0.75
N LEU A 253 -8.06 -21.01 0.43
CA LEU A 253 -8.45 -22.42 0.56
C LEU A 253 -8.36 -22.93 2.01
N PHE A 254 -7.48 -22.35 2.83
CA PHE A 254 -7.23 -22.77 4.20
C PHE A 254 -7.44 -21.61 5.20
N PRO A 255 -8.64 -21.00 5.28
CA PRO A 255 -8.89 -19.82 6.10
C PRO A 255 -8.68 -20.09 7.61
N GLY A 256 -8.95 -21.32 8.07
CA GLY A 256 -8.69 -21.71 9.47
C GLY A 256 -7.21 -21.71 9.82
N ALA A 257 -6.34 -22.16 8.90
CA ALA A 257 -4.89 -22.15 9.10
C ALA A 257 -4.35 -20.71 9.11
N LEU A 258 -4.85 -19.85 8.23
CA LEU A 258 -4.50 -18.43 8.24
C LEU A 258 -4.99 -17.74 9.51
N GLY A 259 -6.21 -18.03 9.98
CA GLY A 259 -6.76 -17.50 11.21
C GLY A 259 -5.91 -17.89 12.42
N TRP A 260 -5.50 -19.16 12.50
CA TRP A 260 -4.56 -19.63 13.52
C TRP A 260 -3.22 -18.90 13.45
N PHE A 261 -2.66 -18.73 12.25
CA PHE A 261 -1.37 -18.06 12.05
C PHE A 261 -1.43 -16.59 12.47
N ILE A 262 -2.50 -15.87 12.10
CA ILE A 262 -2.74 -14.47 12.50
C ILE A 262 -2.88 -14.36 14.02
N ALA A 263 -3.55 -15.32 14.67
CA ALA A 263 -3.75 -15.31 16.11
C ALA A 263 -2.48 -15.55 16.93
N HIS A 264 -1.50 -16.31 16.41
CA HIS A 264 -0.33 -16.76 17.17
C HIS A 264 1.00 -16.15 16.74
N VAL A 265 1.12 -15.64 15.51
CA VAL A 265 2.37 -15.11 14.98
C VAL A 265 2.29 -13.58 14.87
N PRO A 266 3.07 -12.84 15.67
CA PRO A 266 3.11 -11.39 15.57
C PRO A 266 3.43 -10.92 14.14
N GLY A 267 2.68 -9.93 13.66
CA GLY A 267 2.83 -9.40 12.30
C GLY A 267 2.19 -10.23 11.19
N ALA A 268 1.67 -11.43 11.48
CA ALA A 268 0.96 -12.25 10.49
C ALA A 268 -0.34 -11.61 9.98
N GLY A 269 -0.90 -10.62 10.70
CA GLY A 269 -2.00 -9.78 10.21
C GLY A 269 -1.70 -9.07 8.88
N LEU A 270 -0.42 -8.93 8.50
CA LEU A 270 -0.04 -8.50 7.16
C LEU A 270 -0.52 -9.46 6.07
N LEU A 271 -0.87 -10.71 6.36
CA LEU A 271 -1.39 -11.67 5.38
C LEU A 271 -2.92 -11.69 5.29
N ARG A 272 -3.63 -10.94 6.15
CA ARG A 272 -5.10 -10.99 6.24
C ARG A 272 -5.80 -10.65 4.92
N ASP A 273 -5.31 -9.62 4.23
CA ASP A 273 -5.71 -9.31 2.86
C ASP A 273 -4.84 -10.14 1.92
N ALA A 274 -5.36 -11.30 1.51
CA ALA A 274 -4.64 -12.24 0.67
C ALA A 274 -4.54 -11.81 -0.80
N SER A 275 -5.48 -10.97 -1.26
CA SER A 275 -5.48 -10.47 -2.65
C SER A 275 -4.21 -9.66 -2.94
N LYS A 276 -3.66 -8.96 -1.93
CA LYS A 276 -2.45 -8.17 -2.12
C LYS A 276 -1.19 -9.01 -2.38
N LEU A 277 -1.19 -10.30 -2.01
CA LEU A 277 -0.03 -11.19 -2.19
C LEU A 277 0.25 -11.44 -3.69
N THR A 278 -0.77 -11.28 -4.55
CA THR A 278 -0.65 -11.38 -6.01
C THR A 278 0.27 -10.32 -6.63
N LEU A 279 0.62 -9.25 -5.88
CA LEU A 279 1.62 -8.26 -6.28
C LEU A 279 2.94 -8.92 -6.73
N LEU A 280 3.36 -9.99 -6.05
CA LEU A 280 4.60 -10.71 -6.38
C LEU A 280 4.55 -11.39 -7.76
N ALA A 281 3.36 -11.59 -8.34
CA ALA A 281 3.21 -12.13 -9.69
C ALA A 281 3.35 -11.07 -10.79
N ILE A 282 3.11 -9.78 -10.49
CA ILE A 282 3.15 -8.68 -11.47
C ILE A 282 4.44 -8.66 -12.31
N PRO A 283 5.66 -8.84 -11.73
CA PRO A 283 6.89 -8.89 -12.51
C PRO A 283 6.90 -9.96 -13.62
N LEU A 284 6.34 -11.16 -13.37
CA LEU A 284 6.24 -12.22 -14.39
C LEU A 284 5.25 -11.82 -15.49
N TYR A 285 4.14 -11.17 -15.13
CA TYR A 285 3.11 -10.77 -16.08
C TYR A 285 3.65 -9.75 -17.07
N VAL A 286 4.30 -8.71 -16.54
CA VAL A 286 4.92 -7.64 -17.34
C VAL A 286 6.04 -8.20 -18.22
N ALA A 287 6.97 -8.97 -17.65
CA ALA A 287 8.09 -9.53 -18.40
C ALA A 287 7.64 -10.56 -19.46
N GLY A 288 6.65 -11.39 -19.11
CA GLY A 288 6.08 -12.39 -20.00
C GLY A 288 5.42 -11.76 -21.23
N LEU A 289 4.56 -10.75 -21.02
CA LEU A 289 3.96 -10.00 -22.14
C LEU A 289 5.01 -9.29 -23.00
N GLY A 290 6.06 -8.74 -22.39
CA GLY A 290 7.17 -8.11 -23.11
C GLY A 290 7.96 -9.07 -24.00
N ALA A 291 7.99 -10.36 -23.65
CA ALA A 291 8.70 -11.38 -24.41
C ALA A 291 7.87 -12.01 -25.54
N LEU A 292 6.61 -11.59 -25.74
CA LEU A 292 5.75 -12.12 -26.80
C LEU A 292 6.17 -11.65 -28.20
N PRO A 293 5.97 -12.48 -29.24
CA PRO A 293 6.03 -12.03 -30.62
C PRO A 293 4.81 -11.15 -30.97
N ASN A 294 4.86 -10.44 -32.09
CA ASN A 294 3.89 -9.39 -32.45
C ASN A 294 2.41 -9.79 -32.37
N LEU A 295 1.99 -10.89 -32.99
CA LEU A 295 0.56 -11.26 -33.03
C LEU A 295 0.02 -11.57 -31.61
N PRO A 296 0.62 -12.47 -30.81
CA PRO A 296 0.24 -12.64 -29.41
C PRO A 296 0.34 -11.37 -28.56
N ALA A 297 1.32 -10.49 -28.84
CA ALA A 297 1.41 -9.21 -28.16
C ALA A 297 0.24 -8.27 -28.49
N ALA A 298 -0.27 -8.26 -29.73
CA ALA A 298 -1.49 -7.54 -30.08
C ALA A 298 -2.68 -8.02 -29.24
N VAL A 299 -2.85 -9.34 -29.16
CA VAL A 299 -3.90 -9.98 -28.36
C VAL A 299 -3.72 -9.66 -26.88
N GLY A 300 -2.48 -9.65 -26.39
CA GLY A 300 -2.14 -9.28 -25.01
C GLY A 300 -2.47 -7.83 -24.69
N LEU A 301 -2.18 -6.90 -25.60
CA LEU A 301 -2.56 -5.50 -25.47
C LEU A 301 -4.09 -5.35 -25.42
N LEU A 302 -4.80 -5.98 -26.36
CA LEU A 302 -6.26 -5.96 -26.39
C LEU A 302 -6.84 -6.55 -25.10
N ALA A 303 -6.34 -7.69 -24.64
CA ALA A 303 -6.76 -8.31 -23.39
C ALA A 303 -6.51 -7.38 -22.19
N CYS A 304 -5.36 -6.69 -22.13
CA CYS A 304 -5.08 -5.71 -21.07
C CYS A 304 -6.10 -4.58 -21.05
N LEU A 305 -6.45 -4.02 -22.22
CA LEU A 305 -7.45 -2.95 -22.34
C LEU A 305 -8.85 -3.44 -21.97
N LEU A 306 -9.19 -4.69 -22.32
CA LEU A 306 -10.48 -5.30 -22.03
C LEU A 306 -10.65 -5.69 -20.55
N GLN A 307 -9.60 -5.74 -19.72
CA GLN A 307 -9.76 -6.05 -18.29
C GLN A 307 -10.62 -5.02 -17.55
N ALA A 308 -10.56 -3.76 -17.98
CA ALA A 308 -11.32 -2.62 -17.48
C ALA A 308 -11.44 -1.52 -18.56
N PRO A 309 -12.25 -1.72 -19.62
CA PRO A 309 -12.37 -0.78 -20.73
C PRO A 309 -12.85 0.62 -20.32
N GLY A 310 -13.55 0.71 -19.18
CA GLY A 310 -14.01 1.96 -18.57
C GLY A 310 -13.07 2.52 -17.52
N ALA A 311 -11.84 2.00 -17.36
CA ALA A 311 -10.93 2.37 -16.27
C ALA A 311 -10.79 3.88 -16.03
N PRO A 312 -10.63 4.76 -17.04
CA PRO A 312 -10.56 6.21 -16.81
C PRO A 312 -11.80 6.79 -16.14
N ARG A 313 -12.98 6.27 -16.46
CA ARG A 313 -14.26 6.67 -15.84
C ARG A 313 -14.39 6.06 -14.45
N ASP A 314 -14.05 4.79 -14.29
CA ASP A 314 -14.19 4.08 -13.03
C ASP A 314 -13.33 4.72 -11.93
N VAL A 315 -12.10 5.15 -12.26
CA VAL A 315 -11.19 5.83 -11.31
C VAL A 315 -11.46 7.33 -11.16
N ALA A 316 -12.44 7.90 -11.89
CA ALA A 316 -12.75 9.33 -11.80
C ALA A 316 -13.24 9.76 -10.41
N VAL A 317 -13.72 8.81 -9.59
CA VAL A 317 -14.07 9.03 -8.17
C VAL A 317 -12.88 9.51 -7.32
N LEU A 318 -11.65 9.27 -7.78
CA LEU A 318 -10.40 9.69 -7.13
C LEU A 318 -10.01 11.12 -7.49
N ALA A 319 -10.79 11.82 -8.32
CA ALA A 319 -10.52 13.21 -8.65
C ALA A 319 -10.48 14.08 -7.38
N PRO A 320 -9.60 15.10 -7.33
CA PRO A 320 -9.55 16.03 -6.21
C PRO A 320 -10.92 16.65 -5.94
N ARG A 321 -11.32 16.66 -4.67
CA ARG A 321 -12.57 17.30 -4.25
C ARG A 321 -12.23 18.69 -3.70
N SER A 322 -12.87 19.70 -4.27
CA SER A 322 -12.67 21.12 -3.92
C SER A 322 -13.75 21.66 -2.96
N GLU A 323 -14.72 20.84 -2.60
CA GLU A 323 -15.86 21.26 -1.77
C GLU A 323 -15.52 21.24 -0.28
N GLN A 324 -15.15 22.42 0.25
CA GLN A 324 -14.79 22.74 1.65
C GLN A 324 -13.63 21.91 2.23
N PRO A 325 -12.67 22.54 2.93
CA PRO A 325 -11.69 21.76 3.69
C PRO A 325 -12.47 20.92 4.72
N VAL A 326 -12.32 19.60 4.67
CA VAL A 326 -12.99 18.70 5.62
C VAL A 326 -12.45 18.91 7.04
N VAL A 327 -11.23 19.44 7.12
CA VAL A 327 -10.53 19.80 8.34
C VAL A 327 -10.67 21.30 8.60
N ASP A 328 -11.19 21.67 9.76
CA ASP A 328 -11.18 23.05 10.24
C ASP A 328 -9.80 23.36 10.82
N GLN A 329 -9.07 24.24 10.13
CA GLN A 329 -7.73 24.63 10.55
C GLN A 329 -7.73 25.41 11.88
N GLN A 330 -8.79 26.17 12.18
CA GLN A 330 -8.87 26.89 13.46
C GLN A 330 -8.96 25.91 14.63
N LEU A 331 -9.69 24.82 14.45
CA LEU A 331 -9.77 23.74 15.43
C LEU A 331 -8.42 23.01 15.57
N VAL A 332 -7.74 22.71 14.47
CA VAL A 332 -6.40 22.10 14.49
C VAL A 332 -5.42 22.96 15.31
N ASP A 333 -5.41 24.26 15.03
CA ASP A 333 -4.52 25.22 15.69
C ASP A 333 -4.87 25.37 17.18
N ALA A 334 -6.16 25.42 17.53
CA ALA A 334 -6.62 25.49 18.93
C ALA A 334 -6.25 24.25 19.76
N LEU A 335 -6.25 23.06 19.14
CA LEU A 335 -5.83 21.83 19.80
C LEU A 335 -4.33 21.79 20.07
N ASN A 336 -3.53 22.54 19.30
CA ASN A 336 -2.08 22.72 19.50
C ASN A 336 -1.32 21.39 19.69
N GLY A 337 -1.65 20.40 18.85
CA GLY A 337 -1.03 19.08 18.89
C GLY A 337 -1.46 18.17 20.04
N ARG A 338 -2.32 18.60 20.96
CA ARG A 338 -2.89 17.73 22.00
C ARG A 338 -3.73 16.61 21.39
N VAL A 339 -3.88 15.49 22.13
CA VAL A 339 -4.75 14.39 21.70
C VAL A 339 -6.21 14.85 21.77
N ALA A 340 -6.91 14.73 20.65
CA ALA A 340 -8.31 15.09 20.52
C ALA A 340 -9.19 13.84 20.49
N PHE A 341 -10.18 13.80 21.37
CA PHE A 341 -11.21 12.77 21.40
C PHE A 341 -12.51 13.31 20.79
N PHE A 342 -13.05 12.56 19.82
CA PHE A 342 -14.30 12.90 19.14
C PHE A 342 -15.33 11.81 19.43
N PRO A 343 -16.20 11.96 20.45
CA PRO A 343 -17.10 10.90 20.87
C PRO A 343 -18.10 10.49 19.79
N ASP A 344 -18.58 11.46 19.00
CA ASP A 344 -19.66 11.25 18.02
C ASP A 344 -19.15 11.15 16.57
N ARG A 345 -17.83 11.07 16.36
CA ARG A 345 -17.23 11.11 15.03
C ARG A 345 -16.65 9.75 14.63
N PRO A 346 -17.23 9.07 13.62
CA PRO A 346 -16.75 7.76 13.18
C PRO A 346 -15.36 7.83 12.53
N SER A 347 -14.70 6.67 12.38
CA SER A 347 -13.42 6.52 11.67
C SER A 347 -13.56 6.77 10.16
N LEU A 348 -14.73 6.48 9.59
CA LEU A 348 -15.09 6.75 8.20
C LEU A 348 -16.18 7.81 8.15
N VAL A 349 -15.96 8.88 7.39
CA VAL A 349 -16.92 9.96 7.18
C VAL A 349 -17.53 9.88 5.78
N SER A 350 -18.81 10.21 5.67
CA SER A 350 -19.49 10.32 4.39
C SER A 350 -19.04 11.58 3.65
N LEU A 351 -18.71 11.43 2.37
CA LEU A 351 -18.32 12.55 1.52
C LEU A 351 -19.54 13.21 0.89
N ARG A 352 -19.51 14.55 0.77
CA ARG A 352 -20.47 15.26 -0.09
C ARG A 352 -20.28 14.83 -1.54
N GLY A 353 -21.37 14.54 -2.24
CA GLY A 353 -21.34 13.93 -3.57
C GLY A 353 -21.19 12.41 -3.58
N GLY A 354 -21.25 11.75 -2.41
CA GLY A 354 -21.29 10.30 -2.28
C GLY A 354 -19.91 9.66 -2.06
N GLY A 355 -19.96 8.45 -1.49
CA GLY A 355 -18.79 7.70 -1.03
C GLY A 355 -18.46 7.97 0.45
N VAL A 356 -17.46 7.25 0.94
CA VAL A 356 -16.92 7.39 2.30
C VAL A 356 -15.41 7.56 2.20
N ALA A 357 -14.80 8.20 3.19
CA ALA A 357 -13.34 8.23 3.36
C ALA A 357 -12.97 8.14 4.84
N VAL A 358 -11.74 7.72 5.12
CA VAL A 358 -11.13 7.88 6.44
C VAL A 358 -11.22 9.35 6.85
N ASP A 359 -11.60 9.58 8.10
CA ASP A 359 -11.78 10.92 8.64
C ASP A 359 -10.50 11.74 8.49
N PRO A 360 -10.50 12.85 7.73
CA PRO A 360 -9.27 13.59 7.44
C PRO A 360 -8.61 14.20 8.68
N TYR A 361 -9.36 14.40 9.77
CA TYR A 361 -8.78 14.79 11.07
C TYR A 361 -7.76 13.78 11.60
N SER A 362 -7.87 12.49 11.26
CA SER A 362 -6.85 11.48 11.60
C SER A 362 -5.47 11.79 11.00
N LYS A 363 -5.42 12.60 9.93
CA LYS A 363 -4.19 13.02 9.26
C LYS A 363 -3.73 14.42 9.67
N ALA A 364 -4.62 15.23 10.20
CA ALA A 364 -4.35 16.61 10.61
C ALA A 364 -3.91 16.73 12.08
N LEU A 365 -4.40 15.85 12.97
CA LEU A 365 -4.22 15.98 14.41
C LEU A 365 -4.03 14.63 15.12
N ASN A 366 -3.58 14.67 16.39
CA ASN A 366 -3.49 13.47 17.22
C ASN A 366 -4.91 13.03 17.62
N LYS A 367 -5.63 12.37 16.72
CA LYS A 367 -6.98 11.86 16.99
C LYS A 367 -6.90 10.55 17.78
N LEU A 368 -7.62 10.46 18.89
CA LEU A 368 -7.87 9.17 19.54
C LEU A 368 -8.91 8.41 18.71
N GLU A 369 -8.45 7.38 17.99
CA GLU A 369 -9.30 6.60 17.08
C GLU A 369 -9.81 5.32 17.73
N SER A 370 -11.06 4.97 17.42
CA SER A 370 -11.63 3.68 17.80
C SER A 370 -10.86 2.53 17.17
N GLY A 371 -10.49 2.63 15.89
CA GLY A 371 -9.87 1.51 15.16
C GLY A 371 -10.81 0.33 14.89
N GLU A 372 -12.05 0.40 15.38
CA GLU A 372 -13.09 -0.57 15.08
C GLU A 372 -13.33 -0.63 13.57
N LEU A 373 -13.43 -1.84 13.05
CA LEU A 373 -13.77 -2.10 11.67
C LEU A 373 -14.98 -3.01 11.61
N ILE A 374 -16.03 -2.55 10.94
CA ILE A 374 -17.24 -3.31 10.67
C ILE A 374 -17.29 -3.59 9.18
N VAL A 375 -17.40 -4.87 8.80
CA VAL A 375 -17.55 -5.32 7.41
C VAL A 375 -18.84 -6.12 7.32
N ASP A 376 -19.76 -5.71 6.45
CA ASP A 376 -21.06 -6.35 6.25
C ASP A 376 -21.85 -6.58 7.56
N GLY A 377 -21.76 -5.62 8.50
CA GLY A 377 -22.43 -5.68 9.80
C GLY A 377 -21.72 -6.52 10.87
N VAL A 378 -20.57 -7.13 10.56
CA VAL A 378 -19.77 -7.92 11.50
C VAL A 378 -18.58 -7.10 11.99
N VAL A 379 -18.36 -7.04 13.31
CA VAL A 379 -17.17 -6.42 13.90
C VAL A 379 -15.96 -7.31 13.65
N VAL A 380 -15.04 -6.81 12.82
CA VAL A 380 -13.83 -7.49 12.36
C VAL A 380 -12.63 -7.15 13.25
N ASP A 381 -12.41 -5.86 13.46
CA ASP A 381 -11.44 -5.32 14.41
C ASP A 381 -12.24 -4.64 15.53
N GLN A 382 -11.96 -4.96 16.80
CA GLN A 382 -12.64 -4.35 17.94
C GLN A 382 -12.11 -2.92 18.17
N ALA A 383 -12.95 -2.09 18.80
CA ALA A 383 -12.51 -0.79 19.28
C ALA A 383 -11.31 -0.91 20.24
N GLN A 384 -10.36 0.01 20.13
CA GLN A 384 -9.19 0.06 20.99
C GLN A 384 -9.63 0.31 22.45
N PRO A 385 -9.04 -0.39 23.43
CA PRO A 385 -9.38 -0.19 24.84
C PRO A 385 -9.28 1.27 25.30
N ALA A 386 -8.28 2.02 24.80
CA ALA A 386 -8.12 3.43 25.12
C ALA A 386 -9.29 4.30 24.61
N TYR A 387 -9.85 3.98 23.43
CA TYR A 387 -11.01 4.69 22.90
C TYR A 387 -12.28 4.38 23.70
N VAL A 388 -12.49 3.09 24.04
CA VAL A 388 -13.62 2.67 24.87
C VAL A 388 -13.55 3.32 26.25
N ALA A 389 -12.38 3.31 26.89
CA ALA A 389 -12.16 3.95 28.19
C ALA A 389 -12.40 5.46 28.13
N ALA A 390 -11.97 6.15 27.06
CA ALA A 390 -12.23 7.58 26.87
C ALA A 390 -13.72 7.85 26.67
N HIS A 391 -14.42 7.01 25.92
CA HIS A 391 -15.87 7.12 25.74
C HIS A 391 -16.60 6.93 27.08
N ASP A 392 -16.26 5.92 27.86
CA ASP A 392 -16.87 5.67 29.18
C ASP A 392 -16.56 6.80 30.19
N ALA A 393 -15.34 7.31 30.19
CA ALA A 393 -14.96 8.46 31.02
C ALA A 393 -15.76 9.71 30.63
N TRP A 394 -15.94 9.96 29.32
CA TRP A 394 -16.76 11.07 28.84
C TRP A 394 -18.23 10.94 29.26
N GLN A 395 -18.83 9.74 29.15
CA GLN A 395 -20.21 9.48 29.60
C GLN A 395 -20.39 9.73 31.11
N ARG A 396 -19.39 9.38 31.92
CA ARG A 396 -19.37 9.63 33.37
C ARG A 396 -18.97 11.06 33.76
N ARG A 397 -18.60 11.91 32.79
CA ARG A 397 -18.03 13.25 33.00
C ARG A 397 -16.77 13.24 33.87
N ASP A 398 -15.96 12.20 33.74
CA ASP A 398 -14.75 11.96 34.50
C ASP A 398 -13.54 12.55 33.76
N MET A 399 -13.24 13.82 34.03
CA MET A 399 -12.17 14.55 33.34
C MET A 399 -10.76 14.08 33.75
N ASP A 400 -10.59 13.62 34.99
CA ASP A 400 -9.31 13.09 35.47
C ASP A 400 -8.97 11.80 34.73
N ALA A 401 -9.94 10.90 34.52
CA ALA A 401 -9.75 9.69 33.72
C ALA A 401 -9.41 10.00 32.25
N LEU A 402 -9.99 11.06 31.67
CA LEU A 402 -9.63 11.51 30.32
C LEU A 402 -8.17 12.02 30.26
N GLU A 403 -7.74 12.77 31.28
CA GLU A 403 -6.37 13.25 31.40
C GLU A 403 -5.37 12.10 31.53
N GLU A 404 -5.67 11.10 32.37
CA GLU A 404 -4.85 9.89 32.54
C GLU A 404 -4.70 9.08 31.24
N LEU A 405 -5.75 9.08 30.39
CA LEU A 405 -5.72 8.50 29.05
C LEU A 405 -4.95 9.36 28.03
N GLY A 406 -4.46 10.54 28.45
CA GLY A 406 -3.72 11.48 27.62
C GLY A 406 -4.61 12.33 26.69
N VAL A 407 -5.93 12.33 26.88
CA VAL A 407 -6.86 13.13 26.08
C VAL A 407 -6.78 14.58 26.53
N GLY A 408 -6.25 15.46 25.68
CA GLY A 408 -6.10 16.88 25.99
C GLY A 408 -7.35 17.73 25.71
N ALA A 409 -8.22 17.26 24.81
CA ALA A 409 -9.47 17.95 24.50
C ALA A 409 -10.55 17.00 23.96
N VAL A 410 -11.80 17.31 24.28
CA VAL A 410 -13.00 16.66 23.73
C VAL A 410 -13.65 17.59 22.71
N VAL A 411 -13.91 17.07 21.52
CA VAL A 411 -14.46 17.84 20.40
C VAL A 411 -15.82 17.29 19.98
N VAL A 412 -16.85 18.13 20.02
CA VAL A 412 -18.22 17.83 19.59
C VAL A 412 -18.65 18.92 18.62
N ASP A 413 -19.28 18.54 17.50
CA ASP A 413 -19.73 19.47 16.45
C ASP A 413 -18.65 20.46 15.98
N SER A 414 -17.42 19.96 15.85
CA SER A 414 -16.22 20.75 15.47
C SER A 414 -15.86 21.87 16.45
N ARG A 415 -16.28 21.77 17.70
CA ARG A 415 -15.93 22.71 18.78
C ARG A 415 -15.33 21.97 19.95
N ILE A 416 -14.34 22.58 20.58
CA ILE A 416 -13.78 22.09 21.85
C ILE A 416 -14.82 22.35 22.93
N VAL A 417 -15.30 21.29 23.58
CA VAL A 417 -16.33 21.36 24.64
C VAL A 417 -15.75 21.08 26.02
N ALA A 418 -14.59 20.44 26.10
CA ALA A 418 -13.86 20.20 27.33
C ALA A 418 -12.36 20.10 27.04
N GLU A 419 -11.54 20.48 28.01
CA GLU A 419 -10.08 20.37 27.98
C GLU A 419 -9.56 19.77 29.27
N THR A 420 -8.41 19.11 29.19
CA THR A 420 -7.64 18.61 30.35
C THR A 420 -6.23 19.23 30.33
N ALA A 421 -5.42 18.95 31.36
CA ALA A 421 -4.02 19.34 31.38
C ALA A 421 -3.08 18.34 30.68
N ALA A 422 -3.61 17.31 29.99
CA ALA A 422 -2.79 16.34 29.28
C ALA A 422 -1.90 17.01 28.21
N PRO A 423 -0.57 16.78 28.24
CA PRO A 423 0.35 17.43 27.32
C PRO A 423 0.25 16.87 25.90
N ALA A 424 0.71 17.65 24.92
CA ALA A 424 0.86 17.15 23.56
C ALA A 424 1.94 16.05 23.49
N PRO A 425 1.67 14.91 22.81
CA PRO A 425 2.65 13.84 22.69
C PRO A 425 3.83 14.27 21.82
N ALA A 426 5.03 13.77 22.15
CA ALA A 426 6.22 14.02 21.36
C ALA A 426 6.11 13.39 19.96
N VAL A 427 6.59 14.10 18.93
CA VAL A 427 6.56 13.65 17.54
C VAL A 427 7.83 12.85 17.21
N PRO A 428 7.74 11.54 16.93
CA PRO A 428 8.90 10.67 16.74
C PRO A 428 9.45 10.71 15.30
N TRP A 429 9.87 11.89 14.84
CA TRP A 429 10.28 12.11 13.44
C TRP A 429 11.57 11.38 13.03
N ALA A 430 12.36 10.88 13.99
CA ALA A 430 13.68 10.31 13.77
C ALA A 430 13.68 9.11 12.81
N LEU A 431 12.77 8.15 12.99
CA LEU A 431 12.73 6.93 12.16
C LEU A 431 12.34 7.23 10.71
N THR A 432 11.36 8.12 10.52
CA THR A 432 10.93 8.57 9.19
C THR A 432 12.02 9.40 8.50
N THR A 433 12.74 10.23 9.26
CA THR A 433 13.87 11.00 8.71
C THR A 433 15.04 10.09 8.34
N LEU A 434 15.34 9.07 9.15
CA LEU A 434 16.31 8.04 8.80
C LEU A 434 15.89 7.34 7.49
N TRP A 435 14.61 6.98 7.36
CA TRP A 435 14.07 6.39 6.13
C TRP A 435 14.24 7.31 4.91
N LEU A 436 14.02 8.62 5.06
CA LEU A 436 14.26 9.60 4.00
C LEU A 436 15.74 9.68 3.63
N LEU A 437 16.63 9.73 4.62
CA LEU A 437 18.07 9.77 4.40
C LEU A 437 18.59 8.51 3.71
N LEU A 438 18.01 7.34 4.00
CA LEU A 438 18.37 6.08 3.34
C LEU A 438 18.15 6.13 1.83
N ALA A 439 17.27 6.99 1.29
CA ALA A 439 17.14 7.22 -0.15
C ALA A 439 18.48 7.65 -0.79
N SER A 440 19.28 8.45 -0.07
CA SER A 440 20.53 9.01 -0.59
C SER A 440 21.61 7.96 -0.86
N ALA A 441 21.49 6.76 -0.30
CA ALA A 441 22.40 5.65 -0.59
C ALA A 441 22.39 5.26 -2.09
N ALA A 442 21.40 5.70 -2.86
CA ALA A 442 21.42 5.60 -4.32
C ALA A 442 22.57 6.38 -5.00
N PHE A 443 22.99 7.53 -4.46
CA PHE A 443 24.02 8.38 -5.07
C PHE A 443 25.39 7.71 -5.14
N PRO A 444 25.99 7.18 -4.04
CA PRO A 444 27.25 6.48 -4.13
C PRO A 444 27.14 5.20 -4.98
N LEU A 445 25.99 4.51 -4.97
CA LEU A 445 25.75 3.35 -5.83
C LEU A 445 25.76 3.71 -7.32
N ALA A 446 25.20 4.86 -7.68
CA ALA A 446 25.22 5.38 -9.05
C ALA A 446 26.63 5.81 -9.47
N ARG A 447 27.37 6.51 -8.60
CA ARG A 447 28.76 6.92 -8.85
C ARG A 447 29.69 5.72 -9.07
N GLN A 448 29.59 4.69 -8.24
CA GLN A 448 30.37 3.45 -8.40
C GLN A 448 30.06 2.73 -9.71
N ALA A 449 28.83 2.82 -10.21
CA ALA A 449 28.46 2.24 -11.50
C ALA A 449 29.07 3.04 -12.66
N ALA A 450 29.09 4.37 -12.57
CA ALA A 450 29.69 5.25 -13.57
C ALA A 450 31.23 5.17 -13.60
N SER A 451 31.88 4.89 -12.47
CA SER A 451 33.34 4.80 -12.37
C SER A 451 33.92 3.46 -12.86
N ARG A 452 33.10 2.41 -13.01
CA ARG A 452 33.54 1.14 -13.58
C ARG A 452 33.65 1.27 -15.11
N LYS A 453 34.87 1.43 -15.63
CA LYS A 453 35.13 1.38 -17.08
C LYS A 453 34.61 0.06 -17.67
N PRO A 454 33.98 0.07 -18.86
CA PRO A 454 33.54 -1.15 -19.53
C PRO A 454 34.80 -1.93 -19.97
N GLY A 455 35.17 -2.97 -19.23
CA GLY A 455 36.32 -3.82 -19.58
C GLY A 455 37.01 -4.54 -18.41
N GLN A 456 36.80 -4.14 -17.16
CA GLN A 456 37.38 -4.87 -16.03
C GLN A 456 36.46 -6.01 -15.57
N SER A 457 36.57 -7.16 -16.24
CA SER A 457 36.19 -8.44 -15.65
C SER A 457 37.05 -8.67 -14.40
N SER A 458 36.40 -8.87 -13.26
CA SER A 458 37.06 -9.33 -12.04
C SER A 458 37.81 -10.64 -12.32
N PRO A 459 39.07 -10.79 -11.83
CA PRO A 459 39.79 -12.04 -11.98
C PRO A 459 39.03 -13.13 -11.24
N THR A 460 38.70 -14.21 -11.94
CA THR A 460 38.31 -15.49 -11.34
C THR A 460 39.44 -15.93 -10.42
N SER A 461 39.23 -15.87 -9.11
CA SER A 461 40.03 -16.63 -8.16
C SER A 461 39.63 -18.10 -8.30
N THR A 462 40.59 -18.89 -8.77
CA THR A 462 40.62 -20.36 -8.76
C THR A 462 40.29 -20.96 -7.40
#